data_AF-A0A2A2S2G8-F1
#
_entry.id   AF-A0A2A2S2G8-F1
#
_cell.length_a   1.000
_cell.length_b   1.000
_cell.length_c   1.000
_cell.angle_alpha   90.00
_cell.angle_beta   90.00
_cell.angle_gamma   90.00
#
_symmetry.space_group_name_H-M   'P 1'
#
loop_
_entity.id
_entity.type
_entity.pdbx_description
1 polymer ?
#
loop_
_entity_poly.entity_id
_entity_poly.type
_entity_poly.pdbx_seq_one_letter_code
_entity_poly.pdbx_strand_id
1 'polypeptide(L)'
;MTKKAIGLLLLICTSLLHLSAQARTIQLAGLVVDSQTLNPISTADIYDDETHRLIGSTNTEGYYHISINYNKPSDIRFKLRVVKSGYKAFTQTEHWGNLSNGAASLMYFGLQQKLGAAPAFSSLGDKGNGITYEQVLQGFIKVRESRVLETQLAHARQGNQKVFIQLDDAAYLLSNSGWIKLNSADDKVRVDDKIVAANQLNDALKRGQIKWMSPVDEQHAKFAIRTK
;
A
#
# COMPACT_ATOMS: atom_id res chain seq x y z
N MET A 1 67.35 45.78 -16.45
CA MET A 1 67.04 44.76 -17.49
C MET A 1 67.59 43.44 -16.95
N THR A 2 66.86 42.38 -16.64
CA THR A 2 65.62 41.81 -17.20
C THR A 2 64.90 41.01 -16.10
N LYS A 3 63.58 41.18 -16.00
CA LYS A 3 62.69 40.37 -15.15
C LYS A 3 62.51 38.99 -15.80
N LYS A 4 62.71 37.89 -15.07
CA LYS A 4 62.17 36.58 -15.45
C LYS A 4 60.98 36.28 -14.55
N ALA A 5 59.80 36.34 -15.16
CA ALA A 5 58.53 36.02 -14.56
C ALA A 5 58.46 34.52 -14.23
N ILE A 6 58.13 34.22 -12.97
CA ILE A 6 57.74 32.90 -12.53
C ILE A 6 56.29 32.71 -13.00
N GLY A 7 56.11 31.91 -14.05
CA GLY A 7 54.79 31.50 -14.52
C GLY A 7 54.19 30.47 -13.57
N LEU A 8 53.25 30.94 -12.74
CA LEU A 8 52.40 30.11 -11.89
C LEU A 8 51.47 29.28 -12.79
N LEU A 9 51.76 27.99 -12.95
CA LEU A 9 50.85 27.05 -13.59
C LEU A 9 49.72 26.74 -12.60
N LEU A 10 48.62 27.49 -12.69
CA LEU A 10 47.41 27.22 -11.93
C LEU A 10 46.76 25.96 -12.51
N LEU A 11 47.08 24.81 -11.92
CA LEU A 11 46.39 23.56 -12.20
C LEU A 11 44.99 23.69 -11.61
N ILE A 12 44.04 24.13 -12.44
CA ILE A 12 42.61 24.03 -12.12
C ILE A 12 42.30 22.54 -12.14
N CYS A 13 42.51 21.91 -10.99
CA CYS A 13 41.89 20.63 -10.69
C CYS A 13 40.41 20.95 -10.57
N THR A 14 39.69 20.86 -11.69
CA THR A 14 38.25 20.77 -11.69
C THR A 14 37.93 19.57 -10.81
N SER A 15 37.58 19.85 -9.56
CA SER A 15 36.86 18.92 -8.73
C SER A 15 35.59 18.62 -9.50
N LEU A 16 35.64 17.57 -10.32
CA LEU A 16 34.52 16.70 -10.57
C LEU A 16 33.98 16.37 -9.19
N LEU A 17 33.02 17.18 -8.73
CA LEU A 17 31.96 16.72 -7.85
C LEU A 17 31.25 15.63 -8.67
N HIS A 18 31.90 14.49 -8.80
CA HIS A 18 31.19 13.24 -8.92
C HIS A 18 30.32 13.22 -7.68
N LEU A 19 29.05 13.56 -7.86
CA LEU A 19 27.98 13.00 -7.04
C LEU A 19 28.13 11.49 -7.22
N SER A 20 29.08 10.89 -6.50
CA SER A 20 29.23 9.44 -6.49
C SER A 20 27.92 8.96 -5.90
N ALA A 21 27.10 8.31 -6.72
CA ALA A 21 25.92 7.66 -6.24
C ALA A 21 26.35 6.71 -5.14
N GLN A 22 26.09 7.08 -3.89
CA GLN A 22 26.40 6.19 -2.79
C GLN A 22 25.52 4.96 -3.02
N ALA A 23 26.14 3.80 -3.19
CA ALA A 23 25.40 2.55 -3.29
C ALA A 23 24.55 2.42 -2.02
N ARG A 24 23.25 2.22 -2.20
CA ARG A 24 22.29 2.07 -1.13
C ARG A 24 21.73 0.67 -1.17
N THR A 25 21.56 0.07 0.00
CA THR A 25 20.82 -1.17 0.15
C THR A 25 19.51 -0.85 0.85
N ILE A 26 18.41 -1.33 0.28
CA ILE A 26 17.07 -1.27 0.87
C ILE A 26 16.70 -2.65 1.37
N GLN A 27 16.26 -2.71 2.63
CA GLN A 27 15.82 -3.94 3.27
C GLN A 27 14.30 -4.04 3.17
N LEU A 28 13.79 -5.13 2.61
CA LEU A 28 12.37 -5.43 2.58
C LEU A 28 12.11 -6.73 3.32
N ALA A 29 11.12 -6.71 4.20
CA ALA A 29 10.60 -7.93 4.82
C ALA A 29 9.08 -7.95 4.74
N GLY A 30 8.50 -9.14 4.88
CA GLY A 30 7.06 -9.28 4.73
C GLY A 30 6.58 -10.71 4.72
N LEU A 31 5.29 -10.85 4.41
CA LEU A 31 4.65 -12.14 4.16
C LEU A 31 4.20 -12.25 2.72
N VAL A 32 4.35 -13.44 2.16
CA VAL A 32 3.59 -13.89 0.99
C VAL A 32 2.48 -14.80 1.50
N VAL A 33 1.25 -14.46 1.15
CA VAL A 33 0.04 -15.19 1.55
C VAL A 33 -0.83 -15.52 0.36
N ASP A 34 -1.74 -16.47 0.53
CA ASP A 34 -2.82 -16.73 -0.41
C ASP A 34 -3.81 -15.57 -0.39
N SER A 35 -4.15 -15.01 -1.54
CA SER A 35 -4.97 -13.79 -1.60
C SER A 35 -6.41 -13.99 -1.11
N GLN A 36 -6.89 -15.24 -1.08
CA GLN A 36 -8.25 -15.56 -0.64
C GLN A 36 -8.31 -15.89 0.84
N THR A 37 -7.43 -16.78 1.29
CA THR A 37 -7.44 -17.31 2.67
C THR A 37 -6.57 -16.50 3.62
N LEU A 38 -5.65 -15.69 3.09
CA LEU A 38 -4.61 -14.97 3.82
C LEU A 38 -3.67 -15.89 4.61
N ASN A 39 -3.68 -17.19 4.31
CA ASN A 39 -2.76 -18.16 4.87
C ASN A 39 -1.37 -18.00 4.25
N PRO A 40 -0.30 -18.26 5.01
CA PRO A 40 1.06 -18.11 4.53
C PRO A 40 1.37 -19.06 3.37
N ILE A 41 2.13 -18.56 2.39
CA ILE A 41 2.65 -19.34 1.28
C ILE A 41 4.14 -19.57 1.50
N SER A 42 4.49 -20.83 1.78
CA SER A 42 5.88 -21.23 1.91
C SER A 42 6.57 -21.38 0.56
N THR A 43 7.89 -21.18 0.54
CA THR A 43 8.77 -21.39 -0.63
C THR A 43 8.24 -20.70 -1.90
N ALA A 44 7.76 -19.47 -1.75
CA ALA A 44 7.49 -18.55 -2.86
C ALA A 44 8.77 -17.81 -3.19
N ASP A 45 9.12 -17.75 -4.46
CA ASP A 45 10.34 -17.12 -4.95
C ASP A 45 10.10 -15.64 -5.28
N ILE A 46 11.05 -14.80 -4.93
CA ILE A 46 11.02 -13.36 -5.16
C ILE A 46 12.19 -13.00 -6.06
N TYR A 47 11.86 -12.43 -7.22
CA TYR A 47 12.81 -12.00 -8.22
C TYR A 47 12.84 -10.48 -8.31
N ASP A 48 14.02 -9.95 -8.60
CA ASP A 48 14.11 -8.67 -9.30
C ASP A 48 13.62 -8.89 -10.73
N ASP A 49 12.51 -8.24 -11.09
CA ASP A 49 11.86 -8.46 -12.39
C ASP A 49 12.61 -7.81 -13.55
N GLU A 50 13.46 -6.81 -13.29
CA GLU A 50 14.28 -6.20 -14.35
C GLU A 50 15.46 -7.10 -14.74
N THR A 51 16.08 -7.74 -13.76
CA THR A 51 17.26 -8.60 -13.98
C THR A 51 16.94 -10.09 -14.04
N HIS A 52 15.70 -10.47 -13.72
CA HIS A 52 15.23 -11.85 -13.52
C HIS A 52 16.05 -12.65 -12.49
N ARG A 53 16.79 -11.96 -11.62
CA ARG A 53 17.61 -12.61 -10.58
C ARG A 53 16.73 -12.98 -9.39
N LEU A 54 16.85 -14.21 -8.90
CA LEU A 54 16.28 -14.62 -7.62
C LEU A 54 16.97 -13.84 -6.49
N ILE A 55 16.20 -13.11 -5.70
CA ILE A 55 16.73 -12.28 -4.60
C ILE A 55 16.29 -12.75 -3.21
N GLY A 56 15.34 -13.70 -3.15
CA GLY A 56 15.00 -14.43 -1.93
C GLY A 56 13.79 -15.34 -2.14
N SER A 57 13.45 -16.08 -1.09
CA SER A 57 12.27 -16.95 -1.07
C SER A 57 11.64 -16.93 0.33
N THR A 58 10.36 -17.30 0.44
CA THR A 58 9.70 -17.38 1.74
C THR A 58 10.05 -18.65 2.52
N ASN A 59 10.11 -18.53 3.84
CA ASN A 59 10.21 -19.66 4.76
C ASN A 59 8.86 -20.41 4.91
N THR A 60 8.76 -21.36 5.84
CA THR A 60 7.53 -22.13 6.11
C THR A 60 6.35 -21.29 6.62
N GLU A 61 6.64 -20.12 7.21
CA GLU A 61 5.64 -19.18 7.73
C GLU A 61 5.26 -18.12 6.70
N GLY A 62 5.71 -18.27 5.45
CA GLY A 62 5.47 -17.30 4.38
C GLY A 62 6.29 -16.02 4.52
N TYR A 63 7.21 -15.94 5.48
CA TYR A 63 8.07 -14.79 5.72
C TYR A 63 9.24 -14.74 4.76
N TYR A 64 9.55 -13.54 4.28
CA TYR A 64 10.78 -13.25 3.56
C TYR A 64 11.48 -12.03 4.14
N HIS A 65 12.79 -11.98 3.90
CA HIS A 65 13.62 -10.81 4.09
C HIS A 65 14.65 -10.76 2.96
N ILE A 66 14.64 -9.67 2.19
CA ILE A 66 15.50 -9.47 1.01
C ILE A 66 16.20 -8.12 1.08
N SER A 67 17.32 -8.01 0.35
CA SER A 67 18.07 -6.78 0.16
C SER A 67 18.09 -6.38 -1.31
N ILE A 68 17.73 -5.13 -1.60
CA ILE A 68 17.79 -4.55 -2.94
C ILE A 68 18.95 -3.56 -2.97
N ASN A 69 19.92 -3.79 -3.85
CA ASN A 69 21.03 -2.87 -4.05
C ASN A 69 20.66 -1.86 -5.13
N TYR A 70 20.83 -0.58 -4.81
CA TYR A 70 20.49 0.54 -5.68
C TYR A 70 21.68 1.49 -5.79
N ASN A 71 22.25 1.59 -6.99
CA ASN A 71 23.49 2.31 -7.28
C ASN A 71 23.26 3.60 -8.09
N LYS A 72 22.02 4.11 -8.15
CA LYS A 72 21.67 5.33 -8.88
C LYS A 72 21.43 6.50 -7.92
N PRO A 73 21.88 7.73 -8.25
CA PRO A 73 21.68 8.93 -7.45
C PRO A 73 20.32 9.56 -7.79
N SER A 74 19.23 8.92 -7.39
CA SER A 74 17.87 9.44 -7.60
C SER A 74 16.87 8.71 -6.70
N ASP A 75 15.58 9.00 -6.91
CA ASP A 75 14.47 8.15 -6.47
C ASP A 75 14.76 6.67 -6.71
N ILE A 76 14.30 5.85 -5.77
CA ILE A 76 14.48 4.41 -5.79
C ILE A 76 13.32 3.81 -6.57
N ARG A 77 13.64 3.13 -7.67
CA ARG A 77 12.67 2.41 -8.49
C ARG A 77 13.09 0.96 -8.58
N PHE A 78 12.16 0.06 -8.33
CA PHE A 78 12.41 -1.37 -8.44
C PHE A 78 11.11 -2.10 -8.77
N LYS A 79 11.26 -3.30 -9.31
CA LYS A 79 10.15 -4.15 -9.71
C LYS A 79 10.37 -5.55 -9.15
N LEU A 80 9.44 -6.00 -8.34
CA LEU A 80 9.49 -7.33 -7.70
C LEU A 80 8.52 -8.26 -8.39
N ARG A 81 8.97 -9.47 -8.70
CA ARG A 81 8.11 -10.55 -9.19
C ARG A 81 8.09 -11.69 -8.18
N VAL A 82 6.91 -12.02 -7.68
CA VAL A 82 6.69 -13.11 -6.73
C VAL A 82 6.06 -14.29 -7.47
N VAL A 83 6.64 -15.49 -7.31
CA VAL A 83 6.26 -16.70 -8.06
C VAL A 83 6.10 -17.87 -7.10
N LYS A 84 5.01 -18.62 -7.27
CA LYS A 84 4.79 -19.90 -6.60
C LYS A 84 4.02 -20.85 -7.52
N SER A 85 4.39 -22.12 -7.54
CA SER A 85 3.62 -23.14 -8.26
C SER A 85 2.18 -23.22 -7.72
N GLY A 86 1.20 -23.33 -8.62
CA GLY A 86 -0.23 -23.26 -8.29
C GLY A 86 -0.82 -21.84 -8.27
N TYR A 87 0.03 -20.81 -8.26
CA TYR A 87 -0.38 -19.41 -8.25
C TYR A 87 -0.07 -18.71 -9.57
N LYS A 88 -0.75 -17.59 -9.82
CA LYS A 88 -0.37 -16.63 -10.86
C LYS A 88 0.83 -15.83 -10.33
N ALA A 89 1.83 -15.60 -11.19
CA ALA A 89 2.91 -14.70 -10.85
C ALA A 89 2.36 -13.29 -10.63
N PHE A 90 2.86 -12.61 -9.61
CA PHE A 90 2.47 -11.24 -9.28
C PHE A 90 3.68 -10.33 -9.41
N THR A 91 3.49 -9.16 -10.01
CA THR A 91 4.56 -8.18 -10.20
C THR A 91 4.16 -6.85 -9.59
N GLN A 92 5.00 -6.34 -8.69
CA GLN A 92 4.83 -5.05 -8.02
C GLN A 92 5.90 -4.08 -8.52
N THR A 93 5.47 -2.90 -8.95
CA THR A 93 6.36 -1.81 -9.36
C THR A 93 6.33 -0.73 -8.29
N GLU A 94 7.50 -0.31 -7.83
CA GLU A 94 7.65 0.70 -6.78
C GLU A 94 8.41 1.93 -7.29
N HIS A 95 7.99 3.10 -6.82
CA HIS A 95 8.69 4.36 -7.01
C HIS A 95 8.72 5.10 -5.67
N TRP A 96 9.85 5.00 -4.99
CA TRP A 96 10.08 5.60 -3.69
C TRP A 96 10.96 6.83 -3.83
N GLY A 97 10.80 7.77 -2.89
CA GLY A 97 11.69 8.92 -2.79
C GLY A 97 13.13 8.52 -2.47
N ASN A 98 13.98 9.52 -2.28
CA ASN A 98 15.38 9.32 -1.97
C ASN A 98 15.59 8.82 -0.53
N LEU A 99 15.58 7.50 -0.33
CA LEU A 99 15.83 6.88 0.98
C LEU A 99 17.33 6.77 1.28
N SER A 100 17.67 6.77 2.57
CA SER A 100 19.03 6.53 3.06
C SER A 100 19.47 5.08 2.85
N ASN A 101 20.79 4.86 2.88
CA ASN A 101 21.34 3.50 2.89
C ASN A 101 20.87 2.74 4.14
N GLY A 102 20.49 1.47 3.97
CA GLY A 102 19.97 0.62 5.05
C GLY A 102 18.51 0.88 5.41
N ALA A 103 17.79 1.73 4.65
CA ALA A 103 16.37 1.94 4.88
C ALA A 103 15.61 0.61 4.80
N ALA A 104 14.69 0.43 5.74
CA ALA A 104 13.93 -0.79 5.90
C ALA A 104 12.43 -0.51 5.77
N SER A 105 11.71 -1.43 5.12
CA SER A 105 10.27 -1.33 4.96
C SER A 105 9.59 -2.69 4.97
N LEU A 106 8.31 -2.68 5.31
CA LEU A 106 7.46 -3.86 5.27
C LEU A 106 6.63 -3.86 3.99
N MET A 107 6.55 -4.99 3.33
CA MET A 107 5.72 -5.16 2.13
C MET A 107 5.08 -6.55 2.14
N TYR A 108 3.77 -6.62 1.94
CA TYR A 108 3.02 -7.87 1.97
C TYR A 108 2.51 -8.19 0.58
N PHE A 109 2.49 -9.47 0.22
CA PHE A 109 1.99 -9.95 -1.07
C PHE A 109 0.89 -10.98 -0.86
N GLY A 110 -0.25 -10.80 -1.52
CA GLY A 110 -1.28 -11.81 -1.67
C GLY A 110 -1.22 -12.40 -3.07
N LEU A 111 -0.92 -13.69 -3.22
CA LEU A 111 -0.91 -14.37 -4.51
C LEU A 111 -2.27 -14.99 -4.81
N GLN A 112 -2.74 -14.76 -6.03
CA GLN A 112 -3.94 -15.40 -6.55
C GLN A 112 -3.63 -16.81 -7.05
N GLN A 113 -4.36 -17.81 -6.55
CA GLN A 113 -4.34 -19.15 -7.13
C GLN A 113 -4.76 -19.10 -8.61
N LYS A 114 -4.19 -19.95 -9.47
CA LYS A 114 -4.49 -19.92 -10.93
C LYS A 114 -5.99 -19.97 -11.24
N LEU A 115 -6.76 -20.71 -10.45
CA LEU A 115 -8.21 -20.87 -10.58
C LEU A 115 -9.01 -20.09 -9.51
N GLY A 116 -8.34 -19.37 -8.62
CA GLY A 116 -8.99 -18.62 -7.54
C GLY A 116 -9.62 -17.31 -8.02
N ALA A 117 -10.69 -16.89 -7.36
CA ALA A 117 -11.40 -15.64 -7.69
C ALA A 117 -10.81 -14.40 -7.02
N ALA A 118 -10.13 -14.55 -5.87
CA ALA A 118 -9.57 -13.42 -5.13
C ALA A 118 -8.35 -12.84 -5.88
N PRO A 119 -8.37 -11.56 -6.28
CA PRO A 119 -7.27 -10.96 -7.01
C PRO A 119 -6.01 -10.90 -6.16
N ALA A 120 -4.85 -10.94 -6.82
CA ALA A 120 -3.57 -10.74 -6.16
C ALA A 120 -3.46 -9.31 -5.63
N PHE A 121 -2.62 -9.09 -4.61
CA PHE A 121 -2.41 -7.78 -4.05
C PHE A 121 -1.00 -7.56 -3.50
N SER A 122 -0.66 -6.29 -3.31
CA SER A 122 0.42 -5.83 -2.46
C SER A 122 -0.11 -4.88 -1.38
N SER A 123 0.65 -4.71 -0.30
CA SER A 123 0.39 -3.70 0.73
C SER A 123 1.71 -3.27 1.36
N LEU A 124 1.94 -1.97 1.44
CA LEU A 124 3.07 -1.42 2.19
C LEU A 124 2.68 -1.33 3.67
N GLY A 125 3.53 -1.83 4.56
CA GLY A 125 3.31 -1.72 6.00
C GLY A 125 3.69 -0.36 6.55
N ASP A 126 3.26 -0.10 7.79
CA ASP A 126 3.60 1.12 8.51
C ASP A 126 5.11 1.24 8.75
N LYS A 127 5.61 2.48 8.69
CA LYS A 127 7.01 2.78 9.01
C LYS A 127 7.33 2.47 10.46
N GLY A 128 8.56 2.06 10.72
CA GLY A 128 9.11 1.94 12.08
C GLY A 128 8.90 0.60 12.78
N ASN A 129 8.19 -0.33 12.14
CA ASN A 129 7.93 -1.64 12.73
C ASN A 129 9.15 -2.58 12.75
N GLY A 130 10.31 -2.22 12.19
CA GLY A 130 11.42 -3.16 12.01
C GLY A 130 11.12 -4.23 10.96
N ILE A 131 11.96 -5.27 10.87
CA ILE A 131 11.92 -6.28 9.78
C ILE A 131 11.99 -7.73 10.27
N THR A 132 11.93 -7.95 11.58
CA THR A 132 11.88 -9.31 12.13
C THR A 132 10.53 -9.97 11.84
N TYR A 133 10.46 -11.30 11.94
CA TYR A 133 9.22 -12.03 11.70
C TYR A 133 8.06 -11.56 12.60
N GLU A 134 8.30 -11.40 13.90
CA GLU A 134 7.28 -10.96 14.86
C GLU A 134 6.71 -9.59 14.47
N GLN A 135 7.59 -8.67 14.11
CA GLN A 135 7.22 -7.33 13.66
C GLN A 135 6.43 -7.32 12.35
N VAL A 136 6.85 -8.16 11.39
CA VAL A 136 6.12 -8.41 10.15
C VAL A 136 4.73 -8.96 10.44
N LEU A 137 4.60 -9.90 11.37
CA LEU A 137 3.32 -10.50 11.73
C LEU A 137 2.39 -9.45 12.37
N GLN A 138 2.91 -8.60 13.27
CA GLN A 138 2.14 -7.50 13.85
C GLN A 138 1.64 -6.52 12.79
N GLY A 139 2.51 -6.12 11.85
CA GLY A 139 2.10 -5.25 10.75
C GLY A 139 1.07 -5.92 9.82
N PHE A 140 1.14 -7.24 9.64
CA PHE A 140 0.19 -7.98 8.81
C PHE A 140 -1.21 -8.06 9.40
N ILE A 141 -1.37 -7.95 10.74
CA ILE A 141 -2.70 -7.95 11.39
C ILE A 141 -3.60 -6.88 10.76
N LYS A 142 -3.09 -5.66 10.58
CA LYS A 142 -3.84 -4.55 9.96
C LYS A 142 -4.21 -4.83 8.51
N VAL A 143 -3.30 -5.43 7.75
CA VAL A 143 -3.55 -5.81 6.34
C VAL A 143 -4.68 -6.85 6.28
N ARG A 144 -4.63 -7.85 7.15
CA ARG A 144 -5.65 -8.89 7.24
C ARG A 144 -7.01 -8.32 7.64
N GLU A 145 -7.07 -7.49 8.67
CA GLU A 145 -8.31 -6.83 9.11
C GLU A 145 -8.92 -5.98 7.98
N SER A 146 -8.10 -5.19 7.29
CA SER A 146 -8.53 -4.39 6.14
C SER A 146 -9.12 -5.27 5.03
N ARG A 147 -8.48 -6.39 4.70
CA ARG A 147 -8.96 -7.33 3.67
C ARG A 147 -10.26 -8.04 4.05
N VAL A 148 -10.39 -8.46 5.31
CA VAL A 148 -11.62 -9.06 5.84
C VAL A 148 -12.76 -8.04 5.74
N LEU A 149 -12.53 -6.80 6.19
CA LEU A 149 -13.51 -5.73 6.10
C LEU A 149 -13.93 -5.46 4.64
N GLU A 150 -12.98 -5.31 3.72
CA GLU A 150 -13.29 -5.11 2.29
C GLU A 150 -14.16 -6.24 1.71
N THR A 151 -13.90 -7.48 2.13
CA THR A 151 -14.69 -8.65 1.73
C THR A 151 -16.12 -8.59 2.29
N GLN A 152 -16.26 -8.27 3.59
CA GLN A 152 -17.56 -8.09 4.23
C GLN A 152 -18.36 -6.94 3.58
N LEU A 153 -17.71 -5.82 3.29
CA LEU A 153 -18.32 -4.67 2.62
C LEU A 153 -18.72 -5.03 1.18
N ALA A 154 -17.89 -5.75 0.43
CA ALA A 154 -18.21 -6.22 -0.91
C ALA A 154 -19.43 -7.15 -0.90
N HIS A 155 -19.49 -8.10 0.04
CA HIS A 155 -20.66 -8.96 0.23
C HIS A 155 -21.89 -8.14 0.61
N ALA A 156 -21.74 -7.19 1.54
CA ALA A 156 -22.80 -6.28 1.94
C ALA A 156 -23.19 -5.27 0.86
N ARG A 157 -22.51 -5.19 -0.29
CA ARG A 157 -22.96 -4.45 -1.48
C ARG A 157 -23.76 -5.30 -2.46
N GLN A 158 -23.50 -6.61 -2.49
CA GLN A 158 -24.11 -7.53 -3.46
C GLN A 158 -25.63 -7.59 -3.29
N GLY A 159 -26.36 -7.42 -4.39
CA GLY A 159 -27.83 -7.57 -4.42
C GLY A 159 -28.63 -6.53 -3.64
N ASN A 160 -28.01 -5.49 -3.09
CA ASN A 160 -28.71 -4.45 -2.33
C ASN A 160 -28.30 -3.03 -2.75
N GLN A 161 -29.10 -2.04 -2.33
CA GLN A 161 -28.88 -0.61 -2.60
C GLN A 161 -28.75 0.22 -1.32
N LYS A 162 -28.43 -0.43 -0.19
CA LYS A 162 -28.30 0.25 1.09
C LYS A 162 -27.08 1.18 1.08
N VAL A 163 -27.27 2.39 1.61
CA VAL A 163 -26.24 3.41 1.82
C VAL A 163 -25.62 3.25 3.19
N PHE A 164 -26.42 2.97 4.21
CA PHE A 164 -25.96 2.70 5.56
C PHE A 164 -25.96 1.22 5.85
N ILE A 165 -24.86 0.71 6.39
CA ILE A 165 -24.78 -0.64 6.94
C ILE A 165 -24.05 -0.62 8.28
N GLN A 166 -24.31 -1.66 9.07
CA GLN A 166 -23.58 -1.94 10.28
C GLN A 166 -22.97 -3.34 10.14
N LEU A 167 -21.66 -3.42 10.36
CA LEU A 167 -20.91 -4.67 10.40
C LEU A 167 -20.32 -4.78 11.81
N ASP A 168 -20.71 -5.82 12.53
CA ASP A 168 -20.45 -5.98 13.95
C ASP A 168 -20.86 -4.69 14.71
N ASP A 169 -19.94 -4.07 15.43
CA ASP A 169 -20.18 -2.83 16.20
C ASP A 169 -19.84 -1.54 15.43
N ALA A 170 -19.49 -1.63 14.15
CA ALA A 170 -19.06 -0.50 13.35
C ALA A 170 -20.09 -0.11 12.28
N ALA A 171 -20.35 1.19 12.19
CA ALA A 171 -21.25 1.79 11.21
C ALA A 171 -20.48 2.31 9.98
N TYR A 172 -21.04 2.11 8.79
CA TYR A 172 -20.43 2.50 7.53
C TYR A 172 -21.42 3.14 6.58
N LEU A 173 -20.94 4.14 5.84
CA LEU A 173 -21.57 4.59 4.61
C LEU A 173 -20.96 3.87 3.42
N LEU A 174 -21.79 3.45 2.48
CA LEU A 174 -21.42 2.79 1.24
C LEU A 174 -21.81 3.64 0.04
N SER A 175 -20.89 3.73 -0.92
CA SER A 175 -21.18 4.07 -2.31
C SER A 175 -20.91 2.84 -3.21
N ASN A 176 -21.16 2.96 -4.51
CA ASN A 176 -20.83 1.90 -5.47
C ASN A 176 -19.32 1.64 -5.57
N SER A 177 -18.49 2.65 -5.28
CA SER A 177 -17.03 2.60 -5.48
C SER A 177 -16.23 2.70 -4.19
N GLY A 178 -16.86 2.95 -3.03
CA GLY A 178 -16.15 3.22 -1.80
C GLY A 178 -17.00 3.09 -0.55
N TRP A 179 -16.39 3.39 0.59
CA TRP A 179 -17.00 3.34 1.90
C TRP A 179 -16.34 4.34 2.84
N ILE A 180 -17.07 4.74 3.89
CA ILE A 180 -16.55 5.57 4.98
C ILE A 180 -17.01 4.95 6.29
N LYS A 181 -16.08 4.75 7.22
CA LYS A 181 -16.41 4.37 8.60
C LYS A 181 -16.96 5.59 9.35
N LEU A 182 -18.06 5.38 10.05
CA LEU A 182 -18.71 6.38 10.91
C LEU A 182 -18.23 6.23 12.36
N ASN A 183 -18.42 7.28 13.15
CA ASN A 183 -18.20 7.22 14.60
C ASN A 183 -19.39 6.55 15.30
N SER A 184 -20.60 6.75 14.76
CA SER A 184 -21.84 6.16 15.29
C SER A 184 -22.90 6.05 14.20
N ALA A 185 -23.95 5.25 14.46
CA ALA A 185 -25.11 5.13 13.59
C ALA A 185 -25.95 6.43 13.51
N ASP A 186 -25.81 7.31 14.50
CA ASP A 186 -26.55 8.58 14.60
C ASP A 186 -25.79 9.77 14.02
N ASP A 187 -24.57 9.54 13.51
CA ASP A 187 -23.76 10.57 12.89
C ASP A 187 -24.55 11.32 11.82
N LYS A 188 -24.46 12.65 11.87
CA LYS A 188 -25.18 13.54 10.95
C LYS A 188 -24.47 13.60 9.61
N VAL A 189 -25.22 13.30 8.56
CA VAL A 189 -24.78 13.27 7.17
C VAL A 189 -25.55 14.32 6.39
N ARG A 190 -24.81 15.22 5.72
CA ARG A 190 -25.39 16.17 4.78
C ARG A 190 -25.64 15.48 3.44
N VAL A 191 -26.90 15.31 3.05
CA VAL A 191 -27.31 14.82 1.73
C VAL A 191 -27.77 16.02 0.92
N ASP A 192 -26.93 16.46 -0.01
CA ASP A 192 -27.07 17.72 -0.74
C ASP A 192 -27.23 18.94 0.21
N ASP A 193 -28.47 19.38 0.45
CA ASP A 193 -28.81 20.54 1.28
C ASP A 193 -29.58 20.15 2.57
N LYS A 194 -29.73 18.85 2.84
CA LYS A 194 -30.46 18.32 4.01
C LYS A 194 -29.52 17.56 4.93
N ILE A 195 -29.81 17.58 6.23
CA ILE A 195 -29.07 16.81 7.22
C ILE A 195 -29.94 15.65 7.69
N VAL A 196 -29.39 14.44 7.64
CA VAL A 196 -30.08 13.19 7.99
C VAL A 196 -29.17 12.36 8.91
N ALA A 197 -29.73 11.59 9.85
CA ALA A 197 -28.94 10.64 10.62
C ALA A 197 -28.53 9.45 9.73
N ALA A 198 -27.32 8.92 9.92
CA ALA A 198 -26.80 7.88 9.03
C ALA A 198 -27.70 6.64 8.97
N ASN A 199 -28.23 6.17 10.10
CA ASN A 199 -29.16 5.04 10.20
C ASN A 199 -30.47 5.23 9.42
N GLN A 200 -30.87 6.46 9.11
CA GLN A 200 -32.08 6.79 8.35
C GLN A 200 -31.85 6.91 6.83
N LEU A 201 -30.59 6.85 6.37
CA LEU A 201 -30.28 7.09 4.95
C LEU A 201 -30.89 6.05 4.01
N ASN A 202 -31.08 4.82 4.47
CA ASN A 202 -31.61 3.74 3.63
C ASN A 202 -33.07 3.97 3.20
N ASP A 203 -33.82 4.80 3.94
CA ASP A 203 -35.21 5.14 3.61
C ASP A 203 -35.28 6.32 2.62
N ALA A 204 -34.24 7.15 2.58
CA ALA A 204 -34.20 8.38 1.80
C ALA A 204 -33.36 8.28 0.52
N LEU A 205 -32.42 7.34 0.45
CA LEU A 205 -31.41 7.31 -0.59
C LEU A 205 -31.00 5.88 -0.96
N LYS A 206 -30.88 5.61 -2.26
CA LYS A 206 -30.26 4.39 -2.79
C LYS A 206 -28.79 4.63 -3.09
N ARG A 207 -27.95 3.64 -2.81
CA ARG A 207 -26.51 3.67 -3.07
C ARG A 207 -26.16 4.07 -4.51
N GLY A 208 -26.92 3.58 -5.49
CA GLY A 208 -26.72 3.92 -6.91
C GLY A 208 -26.92 5.40 -7.25
N GLN A 209 -27.52 6.20 -6.37
CA GLN A 209 -27.73 7.63 -6.56
C GLN A 209 -26.55 8.48 -6.06
N ILE A 210 -25.59 7.88 -5.35
CA ILE A 210 -24.44 8.60 -4.78
C ILE A 210 -23.43 8.90 -5.89
N LYS A 211 -23.14 10.18 -6.12
CA LYS A 211 -22.09 10.65 -7.02
C LYS A 211 -20.79 10.91 -6.29
N TRP A 212 -20.90 11.38 -5.05
CA TRP A 212 -19.75 11.71 -4.22
C TRP A 212 -20.09 11.56 -2.75
N MET A 213 -19.08 11.19 -1.96
CA MET A 213 -19.20 11.00 -0.52
C MET A 213 -17.84 11.25 0.15
N SER A 214 -17.80 12.00 1.24
CA SER A 214 -16.57 12.32 1.98
C SER A 214 -16.85 12.66 3.45
N PRO A 215 -15.88 12.48 4.36
CA PRO A 215 -15.85 13.23 5.60
C PRO A 215 -15.78 14.73 5.29
N VAL A 216 -16.41 15.55 6.14
CA VAL A 216 -16.38 17.02 6.06
C VAL A 216 -16.23 17.60 7.46
N ASP A 217 -15.65 18.79 7.54
CA ASP A 217 -15.55 19.56 8.78
C ASP A 217 -16.59 20.68 8.77
N GLU A 218 -17.84 20.32 9.04
CA GLU A 218 -18.97 21.25 9.08
C GLU A 218 -19.62 21.23 10.48
N GLN A 219 -20.14 22.38 10.89
CA GLN A 219 -20.72 22.56 12.23
C GLN A 219 -21.85 21.56 12.55
N HIS A 220 -22.58 21.09 11.54
CA HIS A 220 -23.79 20.28 11.72
C HIS A 220 -23.73 18.90 11.04
N ALA A 221 -22.63 18.57 10.37
CA ALA A 221 -22.45 17.27 9.72
C ALA A 221 -20.96 16.91 9.67
N LYS A 222 -20.64 15.64 9.92
CA LYS A 222 -19.25 15.13 9.80
C LYS A 222 -18.99 14.43 8.48
N PHE A 223 -20.05 14.21 7.71
CA PHE A 223 -20.02 13.52 6.43
C PHE A 223 -20.98 14.20 5.46
N ALA A 224 -20.64 14.16 4.18
CA ALA A 224 -21.48 14.67 3.12
C ALA A 224 -21.62 13.67 1.98
N ILE A 225 -22.80 13.67 1.37
CA ILE A 225 -23.17 12.90 0.19
C ILE A 225 -23.75 13.89 -0.84
N ARG A 226 -23.32 13.76 -2.09
CA ARG A 226 -23.91 14.47 -3.23
C ARG A 226 -24.57 13.48 -4.18
N THR A 227 -25.76 13.82 -4.64
CA THR A 227 -26.54 13.02 -5.58
C THR A 227 -26.62 13.63 -6.98
N LYS A 228 -26.28 14.92 -7.09
CA LYS A 228 -26.25 15.72 -8.32
C LYS A 228 -24.82 16.06 -8.72
#